data_AF-A0A644Z7F4-F1
#
_entry.id   AF-A0A644Z7F4-F1
#
_cell.length_a   1.000
_cell.length_b   1.000
_cell.length_c   1.000
_cell.angle_alpha   90.00
_cell.angle_beta   90.00
_cell.angle_gamma   90.00
#
_symmetry.space_group_name_H-M   'P 1'
#
loop_
_entity.id
_entity.type
_entity.pdbx_description
1 polymer ?
#
loop_
_entity_poly.entity_id
_entity_poly.type
_entity_poly.pdbx_seq_one_letter_code
_entity_poly.pdbx_strand_id
1 'polypeptide(L)'
;MDYKEIIDKEIENQIKELGKKEKDLDKVYDFYGIKENQKFYLEDEKIVIYFDLYDIAPYAAGIPEFPIIVDNIKNQIKEEYLEVVK
;
A
#
# COMPACT_ATOMS: atom_id res chain seq x y z
N MET A 1 -11.54 -11.59 8.58
CA MET A 1 -10.91 -10.33 8.17
C MET A 1 -10.25 -10.61 6.84
N ASP A 2 -10.65 -9.89 5.81
CA ASP A 2 -10.10 -10.04 4.45
C ASP A 2 -8.76 -9.28 4.37
N TYR A 3 -7.76 -9.84 3.69
CA TYR A 3 -6.46 -9.18 3.54
C TYR A 3 -6.58 -7.86 2.77
N LYS A 4 -7.55 -7.78 1.85
CA LYS A 4 -7.83 -6.54 1.10
C LYS A 4 -8.22 -5.40 2.02
N GLU A 5 -9.12 -5.64 2.98
CA GLU A 5 -9.56 -4.61 3.93
C GLU A 5 -8.40 -4.04 4.75
N ILE A 6 -7.43 -4.88 5.11
CA ILE A 6 -6.25 -4.46 5.87
C ILE A 6 -5.36 -3.57 5.00
N ILE A 7 -5.08 -4.01 3.78
CA ILE A 7 -4.21 -3.30 2.84
C ILE A 7 -4.86 -1.99 2.38
N ASP A 8 -6.13 -2.01 1.98
CA ASP A 8 -6.87 -0.83 1.53
C ASP A 8 -6.89 0.24 2.62
N LYS A 9 -7.16 -0.17 3.86
CA LYS A 9 -7.15 0.75 5.00
C LYS A 9 -5.78 1.36 5.25
N GLU A 10 -4.71 0.57 5.12
CA GLU A 10 -3.34 1.06 5.29
C GLU A 10 -2.95 2.05 4.18
N ILE A 11 -3.25 1.73 2.92
CA ILE A 11 -3.00 2.62 1.77
C ILE A 11 -3.80 3.93 1.91
N GLU A 12 -5.07 3.85 2.28
CA GLU A 12 -5.89 5.03 2.54
C GLU A 12 -5.29 5.91 3.66
N ASN A 13 -4.77 5.31 4.72
CA ASN A 13 -4.12 6.05 5.79
C ASN A 13 -2.88 6.77 5.28
N GLN A 14 -2.03 6.09 4.50
CA GLN A 14 -0.83 6.68 3.92
C GLN A 14 -1.17 7.85 2.99
N ILE A 15 -2.17 7.70 2.11
CA ILE A 15 -2.65 8.79 1.23
C ILE A 15 -3.15 9.98 2.07
N LYS A 16 -3.95 9.74 3.12
CA LYS A 16 -4.43 10.80 4.02
C LYS A 16 -3.27 11.51 4.73
N GLU A 17 -2.24 10.79 5.15
CA GLU A 17 -1.04 11.39 5.77
C GLU A 17 -0.23 12.23 4.77
N LEU A 18 -0.19 11.87 3.48
CA LEU A 18 0.41 12.70 2.44
C LEU A 18 -0.32 14.05 2.32
N GLY A 19 -1.65 14.04 2.31
CA GLY A 19 -2.46 15.28 2.27
C GLY A 19 -2.28 16.19 3.49
N LYS A 20 -1.86 15.64 4.64
CA LYS A 20 -1.50 16.44 5.83
C LYS A 20 -0.13 17.10 5.70
N LYS A 21 0.80 16.46 4.99
CA LYS A 21 2.17 16.97 4.77
C LYS A 21 2.20 18.05 3.69
N GLU A 22 1.44 17.83 2.62
CA GLU A 22 1.32 18.76 1.50
C GLU A 22 -0.14 18.89 1.09
N LYS A 23 -0.59 20.14 1.01
CA LYS A 23 -1.98 20.44 0.72
C LYS A 23 -2.37 19.87 -0.65
N ASP A 24 -3.52 19.19 -0.68
CA ASP A 24 -4.14 18.60 -1.87
C ASP A 24 -3.37 17.42 -2.48
N LEU A 25 -2.27 16.95 -1.85
CA LEU A 25 -1.50 15.80 -2.34
C LEU A 25 -2.28 14.48 -2.24
N ASP A 26 -3.15 14.34 -1.25
CA ASP A 26 -4.07 13.20 -1.13
C ASP A 26 -5.03 13.10 -2.32
N LYS A 27 -5.46 14.25 -2.86
CA LYS A 27 -6.39 14.33 -4.00
C LYS A 27 -5.75 13.96 -5.34
N VAL A 28 -4.44 13.77 -5.38
CA VAL A 28 -3.73 13.26 -6.56
C VAL A 28 -4.06 11.78 -6.79
N TYR A 29 -4.44 11.06 -5.72
CA TYR A 29 -4.69 9.62 -5.76
C TYR A 29 -6.18 9.30 -5.84
N ASP A 30 -6.57 8.62 -6.91
CA ASP A 30 -7.91 8.11 -7.17
C ASP A 30 -7.99 6.62 -6.76
N PHE A 31 -7.77 6.36 -5.47
CA PHE A 31 -7.67 5.00 -4.92
C PHE A 31 -9.04 4.44 -4.51
N TYR A 32 -9.42 3.30 -5.10
CA TYR A 32 -10.69 2.60 -4.84
C TYR A 32 -10.52 1.17 -4.28
N GLY A 33 -9.31 0.87 -3.78
CA GLY A 33 -8.96 -0.46 -3.28
C GLY A 33 -8.06 -1.25 -4.23
N ILE A 34 -7.41 -2.28 -3.68
CA ILE A 34 -6.51 -3.16 -4.44
C ILE A 34 -7.25 -4.20 -5.28
N LYS A 35 -6.61 -4.63 -6.37
CA LYS A 35 -7.05 -5.77 -7.19
C LYS A 35 -6.75 -7.09 -6.45
N GLU A 36 -7.45 -8.18 -6.80
CA GLU A 36 -7.15 -9.52 -6.23
C GLU A 36 -5.71 -9.98 -6.49
N ASN A 37 -5.17 -9.60 -7.64
CA ASN A 37 -3.82 -9.89 -8.09
C ASN A 37 -2.97 -8.61 -8.09
N GLN A 38 -3.20 -7.71 -7.13
CA GLN A 38 -2.42 -6.48 -7.02
C GLN A 38 -0.93 -6.80 -6.96
N LYS A 39 -0.15 -6.01 -7.70
CA LYS A 39 1.29 -6.18 -7.77
C LYS A 39 1.93 -5.73 -6.47
N PHE A 40 2.92 -6.49 -6.02
CA PHE A 40 3.73 -6.18 -4.86
C PHE A 40 5.15 -6.69 -5.04
N TYR A 41 6.06 -6.20 -4.21
CA TYR A 41 7.37 -6.79 -3.99
C TYR A 41 7.72 -6.75 -2.49
N LEU A 42 8.75 -7.49 -2.13
CA LEU A 42 9.28 -7.51 -0.76
C LEU A 42 10.52 -6.62 -0.72
N GLU A 43 10.59 -5.77 0.29
CA GLU A 43 11.73 -4.90 0.55
C GLU A 43 11.94 -4.83 2.06
N ASP A 44 13.07 -5.37 2.53
CA ASP A 44 13.33 -5.57 3.95
C ASP A 44 12.11 -6.23 4.64
N GLU A 45 11.70 -5.73 5.80
CA GLU A 45 10.55 -6.20 6.59
C GLU A 45 9.20 -5.61 6.10
N LYS A 46 9.08 -5.29 4.81
CA LYS A 46 7.90 -4.65 4.22
C LYS A 46 7.35 -5.41 3.01
N ILE A 47 6.03 -5.38 2.90
CA ILE A 47 5.32 -5.70 1.67
C ILE A 47 5.02 -4.37 0.98
N VAL A 48 5.62 -4.13 -0.18
CA VAL A 48 5.40 -2.89 -0.92
C VAL A 48 4.35 -3.13 -2.00
N ILE A 49 3.17 -2.52 -1.81
CA ILE A 49 2.13 -2.51 -2.83
C ILE A 49 2.41 -1.36 -3.80
N TYR A 50 2.42 -1.63 -5.10
CA TYR A 50 2.66 -0.60 -6.10
C TYR A 50 1.62 -0.60 -7.21
N PHE A 51 1.45 0.56 -7.84
CA PHE A 51 0.48 0.80 -8.89
C PHE A 51 1.20 1.24 -10.17
N ASP A 52 0.78 0.72 -11.31
CA ASP A 52 1.39 1.11 -12.59
C ASP A 52 1.11 2.60 -12.89
N LEU A 53 1.82 3.15 -13.87
CA LEU A 53 1.55 4.50 -14.37
C LEU A 53 0.06 4.62 -14.76
N TYR A 54 -0.60 5.68 -14.29
CA TYR A 54 -2.02 5.97 -14.50
C TYR A 54 -3.03 5.04 -13.81
N ASP A 55 -2.61 4.07 -12.99
CA ASP A 55 -3.56 3.20 -12.27
C ASP A 55 -4.42 4.01 -11.28
N ILE A 56 -3.77 4.81 -10.43
CA ILE A 56 -4.45 5.59 -9.38
C ILE A 56 -4.01 7.05 -9.32
N ALA A 57 -3.07 7.49 -10.16
CA ALA A 57 -2.56 8.85 -10.13
C ALA A 57 -2.05 9.29 -11.51
N PRO A 58 -1.99 10.60 -11.81
CA PRO A 58 -1.40 11.09 -13.06
C PRO A 58 0.07 10.69 -13.22
N TYR A 59 0.56 10.65 -14.46
CA TYR A 59 1.95 10.31 -14.79
C TYR A 59 3.01 11.05 -13.97
N ALA A 60 2.77 12.32 -13.63
CA ALA A 60 3.70 13.14 -12.86
C ALA A 60 3.98 12.58 -11.45
N ALA A 61 3.06 11.77 -10.91
CA ALA A 61 3.24 11.07 -9.63
C ALA A 61 4.13 9.82 -9.74
N GLY A 62 4.53 9.41 -10.95
CA GLY A 62 5.34 8.22 -11.18
C GLY A 62 4.57 6.93 -10.88
N ILE A 63 5.26 5.95 -10.28
CA ILE A 63 4.71 4.67 -9.83
C ILE A 63 4.47 4.81 -8.32
N PRO A 64 3.21 4.93 -7.86
CA PRO A 64 2.92 5.01 -6.44
C PRO A 64 3.29 3.72 -5.73
N GLU A 65 3.98 3.85 -4.59
CA GLU A 65 4.40 2.74 -3.73
C GLU A 65 3.89 2.99 -2.31
N PHE A 66 3.31 1.95 -1.72
CA PHE A 66 2.75 1.97 -0.38
C PHE A 66 3.37 0.84 0.44
N PRO A 67 4.44 1.11 1.20
CA PRO A 67 5.08 0.11 2.03
C PRO A 67 4.21 -0.24 3.24
N ILE A 68 4.03 -1.54 3.49
CA ILE A 68 3.32 -2.06 4.65
C ILE A 68 4.32 -2.80 5.55
N ILE A 69 4.55 -2.25 6.74
CA ILE A 69 5.47 -2.85 7.73
C ILE A 69 4.82 -4.13 8.27
N VAL A 70 5.46 -5.27 8.06
CA VAL A 70 4.92 -6.58 8.44
C VAL A 70 4.62 -6.66 9.93
N ASP A 71 5.47 -6.07 10.78
CA ASP A 71 5.26 -6.03 12.23
C ASP A 71 3.93 -5.40 12.65
N ASN A 72 3.42 -4.42 11.88
CA ASN A 72 2.13 -3.77 12.16
C ASN A 72 0.94 -4.69 11.90
N ILE A 73 1.12 -5.69 11.02
CA ILE A 73 0.05 -6.60 10.58
C ILE A 73 0.36 -8.07 10.87
N LYS A 74 1.40 -8.38 11.65
CA LYS A 74 1.86 -9.75 11.93
C LYS A 74 0.78 -10.66 12.50
N ASN A 75 -0.12 -10.13 13.32
CA ASN A 75 -1.24 -10.89 13.91
C ASN A 75 -2.37 -11.18 12.90
N GLN A 76 -2.25 -10.67 11.68
CA GLN A 76 -3.23 -10.75 10.60
C GLN A 76 -2.68 -11.54 9.41
N ILE A 77 -1.39 -11.85 9.40
CA ILE A 77 -0.70 -12.69 8.40
C ILE A 77 -0.46 -14.07 9.02
N LYS A 78 -0.48 -15.13 8.20
CA LYS A 78 -0.07 -16.46 8.67
C LYS A 78 1.43 -16.51 8.94
N GLU A 79 1.80 -17.13 10.06
CA GLU A 79 3.20 -17.20 10.53
C GLU A 79 4.17 -17.74 9.48
N GLU A 80 3.75 -18.71 8.66
CA GLU A 80 4.54 -19.31 7.57
C GLU A 80 5.04 -18.30 6.52
N TYR A 81 4.35 -17.17 6.35
CA TYR A 81 4.77 -16.12 5.40
C TYR A 81 5.68 -15.07 6.03
N LEU A 82 5.74 -14.99 7.36
CA LEU A 82 6.58 -14.00 8.05
C LEU A 82 8.08 -14.29 7.84
N GLU A 83 8.45 -15.54 7.62
CA GLU A 83 9.85 -15.93 7.36
C GLU A 83 10.34 -15.51 5.97
N VAL A 84 9.43 -15.28 5.02
CA VAL A 84 9.75 -14.91 3.63
C VAL A 84 10.03 -13.42 3.48
N VAL A 85 9.54 -12.61 4.43
CA VAL A 85 9.71 -11.14 4.43
C VAL A 85 10.87 -10.71 5.34
N LYS A 86 11.77 -11.64 5.71
CA LYS A 86 12.99 -11.37 6.49
C LYS A 86 14.23 -11.29 5.60
#